data_AF-A0A436HEA1-F1
#
_entry.id   AF-A0A436HEA1-F1
#
_cell.length_a   1.000
_cell.length_b   1.000
_cell.length_c   1.000
_cell.angle_alpha   90.00
_cell.angle_beta   90.00
_cell.angle_gamma   90.00
#
_symmetry.space_group_name_H-M   'P 1'
#
loop_
_entity.id
_entity.type
_entity.pdbx_description
1 polymer ?
#
loop_
_entity_poly.entity_id
_entity_poly.type
_entity_poly.pdbx_seq_one_letter_code
_entity_poly.pdbx_strand_id
1 'polypeptide(L)' 'MSETFKAILVSRDAEKKQSVNVTDLTEADLMEGDVTVAIEAT' A
#
# COMPACT_ATOMS: atom_id res chain seq x y z
N MET A 1 -2.65 15.42 -10.00
CA MET A 1 -1.88 14.92 -8.85
C MET A 1 -2.84 14.06 -8.07
N SER A 2 -2.70 12.73 -8.15
CA SER A 2 -3.54 11.83 -7.36
C SER A 2 -3.16 11.99 -5.88
N GLU A 3 -4.13 11.90 -4.98
CA GLU A 3 -3.86 11.95 -3.55
C GLU A 3 -3.04 10.73 -3.13
N THR A 4 -2.05 10.94 -2.27
CA THR A 4 -1.21 9.87 -1.73
C THR A 4 -1.61 9.54 -0.30
N PHE A 5 -1.59 8.26 0.06
CA PHE A 5 -1.82 7.78 1.42
C PHE A 5 -0.68 6.90 1.92
N LYS A 6 -0.54 6.77 3.24
CA LYS A 6 0.48 5.92 3.85
C LYS A 6 0.02 4.47 3.88
N ALA A 7 0.91 3.56 3.50
CA ALA A 7 0.68 2.13 3.49
C ALA A 7 1.83 1.37 4.18
N ILE A 8 1.50 0.23 4.77
CA ILE A 8 2.49 -0.76 5.21
C ILE A 8 2.70 -1.76 4.08
N LEU A 9 3.83 -1.67 3.40
CA LEU A 9 4.20 -2.59 2.34
C LEU A 9 5.02 -3.75 2.92
N VAL A 10 4.47 -4.95 2.79
CA VAL A 10 5.18 -6.20 3.10
C VAL A 10 5.62 -6.83 1.79
N SER A 11 6.93 -6.99 1.62
CA SER A 11 7.50 -7.61 0.42
C SER A 11 8.43 -8.76 0.77
N ARG A 12 8.68 -9.65 -0.21
CA ARG A 12 9.65 -10.73 -0.12
C ARG A 12 10.52 -10.71 -1.37
N ASP A 13 11.82 -10.75 -1.18
CA ASP A 13 12.79 -10.80 -2.30
C ASP A 13 13.14 -12.23 -2.74
N ALA A 14 14.02 -12.34 -3.73
CA ALA A 14 14.49 -13.62 -4.28
C ALA A 14 15.24 -14.49 -3.25
N GLU A 15 15.83 -13.89 -2.22
CA GLU A 15 16.50 -14.58 -1.12
C GLU A 15 15.51 -15.05 -0.04
N LYS A 16 14.21 -14.86 -0.28
CA LYS A 16 13.11 -15.11 0.65
C LYS A 16 13.17 -14.24 1.90
N LYS A 17 13.92 -13.13 1.90
CA LYS A 17 13.94 -12.18 2.99
C LYS A 17 12.66 -11.35 2.93
N GLN A 18 11.93 -11.33 4.04
CA GLN A 18 10.75 -10.50 4.21
C GLN A 18 11.15 -9.12 4.74
N SER A 19 10.55 -8.08 4.16
CA SER A 19 10.76 -6.69 4.58
C SER A 19 9.43 -6.00 4.81
N VAL A 20 9.40 -5.07 5.76
CA VAL A 20 8.23 -4.26 6.10
C VAL A 20 8.65 -2.79 6.01
N ASN A 21 7.91 -1.99 5.23
CA ASN A 21 8.19 -0.59 5.03
C ASN A 21 6.91 0.26 5.15
N VAL A 22 7.04 1.48 5.65
CA VAL A 22 6.01 2.51 5.50
C VAL A 22 6.31 3.26 4.21
N THR A 23 5.34 3.32 3.29
CA THR A 23 5.51 3.98 1.99
C THR A 23 4.28 4.80 1.64
N ASP A 24 4.42 5.72 0.69
CA ASP A 24 3.31 6.50 0.16
C ASP A 24 2.85 5.86 -1.16
N LEU A 25 1.56 5.54 -1.26
CA LEU A 25 0.91 4.95 -2.44
C LEU A 25 -0.23 5.85 -2.94
N THR A 26 -0.70 5.58 -4.14
CA THR A 26 -1.88 6.19 -4.76
C THR A 26 -2.98 5.15 -4.99
N GLU A 27 -4.20 5.60 -5.27
CA GLU A 27 -5.29 4.69 -5.63
C GLU A 27 -4.99 3.84 -6.87
N ALA A 28 -4.15 4.34 -7.79
CA ALA A 28 -3.75 3.59 -8.98
C ALA A 28 -2.80 2.41 -8.66
N ASP A 29 -2.21 2.39 -7.47
CA ASP A 29 -1.38 1.29 -6.98
C ASP A 29 -2.24 0.18 -6.31
N LEU A 30 -3.54 0.40 -6.12
CA LEU A 30 -4.47 -0.58 -5.59
C LEU A 30 -4.92 -1.57 -6.67
N MET A 31 -5.37 -2.76 -6.25
CA MET A 31 -5.90 -3.75 -7.18
C MET A 31 -7.20 -3.25 -7.82
N GLU A 32 -7.27 -3.31 -9.15
CA GLU A 32 -8.48 -2.98 -9.88
C GLU A 32 -9.61 -3.99 -9.60
N GLY A 33 -10.84 -3.49 -9.53
CA GLY A 33 -12.04 -4.31 -9.34
C GLY A 33 -12.51 -4.44 -7.89
N ASP A 34 -11.73 -3.95 -6.93
CA ASP A 34 -12.09 -3.93 -5.51
C ASP A 34 -12.77 -2.61 -5.11
N VAL A 35 -13.42 -2.63 -3.94
CA VAL A 35 -14.03 -1.44 -3.32
C VAL A 35 -12.97 -0.71 -2.49
N THR A 36 -12.67 0.54 -2.85
CA THR A 36 -11.78 1.41 -2.06
C THR A 36 -12.51 2.01 -0.86
N VAL A 37 -11.94 1.88 0.33
CA VAL A 37 -12.45 2.48 1.57
C VAL A 37 -11.34 3.31 2.21
N ALA A 38 -11.63 4.58 2.48
CA ALA A 38 -10.74 5.45 3.25
C ALA A 38 -10.79 5.05 4.73
N ILE A 39 -9.62 4.81 5.33
CA ILE A 39 -9.51 4.47 6.75
C ILE A 39 -9.38 5.76 7.56
N GLU A 40 -10.30 5.97 8.50
CA GLU A 40 -10.20 6.99 9.54
C GLU A 40 -9.79 6.32 10.86
N ALA A 41 -8.74 6.82 11.50
CA ALA A 41 -8.34 6.39 12.84
C ALA A 41 -8.76 7.48 13.85
N THR A 42 -9.63 7.10 14.80
CA THR A 42 -10.02 7.91 15.97
C THR A 42 -9.18 7.59 17.21
#